data_AF-A0A7X2LAT5-F1
#
_entry.id   AF-A0A7X2LAT5-F1
#
_cell.length_a   1.000
_cell.length_b   1.000
_cell.length_c   1.000
_cell.angle_alpha   90.00
_cell.angle_beta   90.00
_cell.angle_gamma   90.00
#
_symmetry.space_group_name_H-M   'P 1'
#
loop_
_entity.id
_entity.type
_entity.pdbx_description
1 polymer ?
#
loop_
_entity_poly.entity_id
_entity_poly.type
_entity_poly.pdbx_seq_one_letter_code
_entity_poly.pdbx_strand_id
1 'polypeptide(L)'
;MKRFGKVAWAGWFVLAAAGHACASSIDGTDNNPVHAWKAVSEDKLDDMRGGFDVPSLAGLHISFGIDRAVFINGDLVASASVNIPDVARMTATQAQQLASVVNTVNLVQNGPNNVAPPEVTAGAAAAATVIQNSLNNQTLQAVTTINAAVNSLPQFRQLNLSNVLQGALANVATLLH
;
A
#
# COMPACT_ATOMS: atom_id res chain seq x y z
N MET A 1 -38.68 56.22 -8.52
CA MET A 1 -37.63 57.20 -8.88
C MET A 1 -36.88 57.60 -7.62
N LYS A 2 -35.55 57.65 -7.70
CA LYS A 2 -34.60 57.92 -6.62
C LYS A 2 -34.88 59.24 -5.88
N ARG A 3 -34.58 59.27 -4.56
CA ARG A 3 -33.96 60.37 -3.77
C ARG A 3 -33.96 59.96 -2.27
N PHE A 4 -32.82 59.64 -1.64
CA PHE A 4 -31.85 60.53 -0.94
C PHE A 4 -32.55 61.54 -0.02
N GLY A 5 -32.26 61.75 1.27
CA GLY A 5 -31.31 61.31 2.31
C GLY A 5 -31.92 61.84 3.64
N LYS A 6 -31.44 61.63 4.87
CA LYS A 6 -30.13 61.81 5.51
C LYS A 6 -30.36 61.47 7.00
N VAL A 7 -29.47 60.76 7.69
CA VAL A 7 -29.14 60.94 9.13
C VAL A 7 -27.78 60.24 9.35
N ALA A 8 -26.68 60.98 9.44
CA ALA A 8 -25.93 61.31 10.67
C ALA A 8 -25.63 60.11 11.60
N TRP A 9 -24.35 59.74 11.75
CA TRP A 9 -23.62 59.73 13.04
C TRP A 9 -22.14 59.35 12.80
N ALA A 10 -21.25 60.21 13.29
CA ALA A 10 -19.83 59.98 13.47
C ALA A 10 -19.50 58.85 14.47
N GLY A 11 -18.41 58.13 14.17
CA GLY A 11 -17.45 57.64 15.17
C GLY A 11 -17.83 56.38 15.97
N TRP A 12 -17.47 55.20 15.44
CA TRP A 12 -17.13 54.04 16.28
C TRP A 12 -15.61 53.95 16.38
N PHE A 13 -15.01 54.26 17.53
CA PHE A 13 -14.70 53.34 18.65
C PHE A 13 -13.88 52.11 18.24
N VAL A 14 -12.57 52.20 18.49
CA VAL A 14 -11.70 51.06 18.76
C VAL A 14 -12.07 50.52 20.15
N LEU A 15 -12.40 49.23 20.25
CA LEU A 15 -12.29 48.50 21.50
C LEU A 15 -11.95 47.03 21.22
N ALA A 16 -10.72 46.66 21.58
CA ALA A 16 -10.32 45.28 21.76
C ALA A 16 -11.13 44.69 22.93
N ALA A 17 -11.81 43.57 22.69
CA ALA A 17 -12.38 42.76 23.75
C ALA A 17 -12.06 41.30 23.48
N ALA A 18 -11.27 40.72 24.38
CA ALA A 18 -10.98 39.31 24.51
C ALA A 18 -12.27 38.52 24.74
N GLY A 19 -12.81 37.93 23.67
CA GLY A 19 -13.87 36.94 23.75
C GLY A 19 -13.28 35.62 24.21
N HIS A 20 -13.42 35.34 25.50
CA HIS A 20 -13.09 34.09 26.16
C HIS A 20 -13.76 32.92 25.44
N ALA A 21 -12.96 32.04 24.82
CA ALA A 21 -13.45 30.73 24.44
C ALA A 21 -13.69 29.94 25.73
N CYS A 22 -14.94 29.92 26.18
CA CYS A 22 -15.43 28.91 27.11
C CYS A 22 -15.38 27.57 26.36
N ALA A 23 -14.21 26.94 26.29
CA ALA A 23 -14.13 25.52 26.01
C ALA A 23 -14.71 24.83 27.24
N SER A 24 -15.98 24.43 27.15
CA SER A 24 -16.58 23.53 28.11
C SER A 24 -15.69 22.30 28.19
N SER A 25 -14.99 22.14 29.31
CA SER A 25 -14.36 20.89 29.70
C SER A 25 -15.47 19.83 29.74
N ILE A 26 -15.56 19.04 28.68
CA ILE A 26 -16.17 17.72 28.78
C ILE A 26 -15.17 16.95 29.64
N ASP A 27 -15.39 16.98 30.96
CA ASP A 27 -14.82 16.03 31.91
C ASP A 27 -15.53 14.68 31.70
N GLY A 28 -15.37 14.16 30.48
CA GLY A 28 -15.55 12.76 30.20
C GLY A 28 -14.30 12.11 30.71
N THR A 29 -14.43 11.25 31.72
CA THR A 29 -13.39 10.28 32.03
C THR A 29 -13.27 9.38 30.81
N ASP A 30 -12.46 9.82 29.83
CA ASP A 30 -12.09 9.07 28.64
C ASP A 30 -11.18 7.94 29.10
N ASN A 31 -11.80 6.94 29.73
CA ASN A 31 -11.17 5.70 30.20
C ASN A 31 -10.81 4.80 29.01
N ASN A 32 -10.52 5.40 27.86
CA ASN A 32 -10.15 4.69 26.66
C ASN A 32 -8.70 4.22 26.84
N PRO A 33 -8.47 2.91 27.05
CA PRO A 33 -7.17 2.39 27.43
C PRO A 33 -6.09 2.67 26.39
N VAL A 34 -6.45 2.97 25.13
CA VAL A 34 -5.48 3.33 24.09
C VAL A 34 -4.77 4.66 24.33
N HIS A 35 -5.33 5.59 25.13
CA HIS A 35 -4.62 6.83 25.49
C HIS A 35 -3.46 6.61 26.47
N ALA A 36 -3.47 5.48 27.19
CA ALA A 36 -2.39 5.05 28.07
C ALA A 36 -1.33 4.19 27.35
N TRP A 37 -1.51 3.89 26.06
CA TRP A 37 -0.57 3.07 25.31
C TRP A 37 0.67 3.89 24.94
N LYS A 38 1.84 3.35 25.29
CA LYS A 38 3.12 3.91 24.86
C LYS A 38 3.47 3.36 23.48
N ALA A 39 3.74 4.24 22.52
CA ALA A 39 4.24 3.83 21.21
C ALA A 39 5.54 3.01 21.37
N VAL A 40 5.58 1.84 20.74
CA VAL A 40 6.78 1.02 20.62
C VAL A 40 7.72 1.70 19.62
N SER A 41 9.04 1.65 19.87
CA SER A 41 10.02 2.22 18.93
C SER A 41 9.98 1.48 17.59
N GLU A 42 10.27 2.18 16.49
CA GLU A 42 10.29 1.58 15.15
C GLU A 42 11.26 0.40 15.08
N ASP A 43 12.45 0.52 15.67
CA ASP A 43 13.45 -0.57 15.71
C ASP A 43 12.94 -1.82 16.42
N LYS A 44 12.13 -1.64 17.48
CA LYS A 44 11.57 -2.77 18.23
C LYS A 44 10.39 -3.39 17.48
N LEU A 45 9.60 -2.56 16.79
CA LEU A 45 8.60 -3.07 15.85
C LEU A 45 9.26 -3.83 14.71
N ASP A 46 10.40 -3.38 14.23
CA ASP A 46 11.14 -4.03 13.15
C ASP A 46 11.68 -5.41 13.54
N ASP A 47 12.32 -5.48 14.72
CA ASP A 47 12.78 -6.75 15.32
C ASP A 47 11.61 -7.73 15.55
N MET A 48 10.48 -7.24 16.08
CA MET A 48 9.28 -8.05 16.33
C MET A 48 8.56 -8.48 15.04
N ARG A 49 8.58 -7.66 13.98
CA ARG A 49 8.02 -8.00 12.66
C ARG A 49 8.86 -9.05 11.95
N GLY A 50 10.13 -9.19 12.32
CA GLY A 50 11.09 -10.05 11.66
C GLY A 50 11.45 -9.49 10.29
N GLY A 51 12.59 -8.83 10.20
CA GLY A 51 13.16 -8.38 8.92
C GLY A 51 13.84 -9.53 8.16
N PHE A 52 13.82 -9.47 6.83
CA PHE A 52 14.70 -10.29 5.97
C PHE A 52 16.12 -9.73 5.87
N ASP A 53 16.44 -8.72 6.67
CA ASP A 53 17.76 -8.09 6.72
C ASP A 53 18.69 -8.99 7.54
N VAL A 54 18.95 -10.18 7.02
CA VAL A 54 19.89 -11.12 7.60
C VAL A 54 21.26 -10.61 7.19
N PRO A 55 22.08 -10.03 8.09
CA PRO A 55 23.34 -9.40 7.71
C PRO A 55 24.34 -10.39 7.10
N SER A 56 24.10 -11.70 7.31
CA SER A 56 24.83 -12.84 6.73
C SER A 56 24.36 -13.21 5.30
N LEU A 57 23.26 -12.65 4.80
CA LEU A 57 22.68 -12.87 3.47
C LEU A 57 22.89 -11.65 2.56
N ALA A 58 24.10 -11.08 2.58
CA ALA A 58 24.52 -10.10 1.58
C ALA A 58 24.29 -10.65 0.17
N GLY A 59 23.24 -10.16 -0.51
CA GLY A 59 22.84 -10.60 -1.84
C GLY A 59 21.50 -11.35 -1.93
N LEU A 60 20.62 -11.34 -0.93
CA LEU A 60 19.21 -11.68 -1.15
C LEU A 60 18.58 -10.61 -2.06
N HIS A 61 18.07 -11.04 -3.21
CA HIS A 61 17.32 -10.23 -4.15
C HIS A 61 15.93 -10.80 -4.31
N ILE A 62 14.94 -9.94 -4.10
CA ILE A 62 13.53 -10.27 -4.29
C ILE A 62 13.06 -9.46 -5.49
N SER A 63 12.65 -10.14 -6.55
CA SER A 63 12.00 -9.51 -7.69
C SER A 63 10.50 -9.76 -7.64
N PHE A 64 9.72 -8.76 -8.02
CA PHE A 64 8.27 -8.80 -8.02
C PHE A 64 7.72 -8.14 -9.28
N GLY A 65 6.80 -8.80 -9.95
CA GLY A 65 6.07 -8.27 -11.08
C GLY A 65 4.59 -8.60 -11.00
N ILE A 66 3.77 -7.70 -11.52
CA ILE A 66 2.33 -7.90 -11.68
C ILE A 66 1.94 -7.48 -13.09
N ASP A 67 1.23 -8.36 -13.79
CA ASP A 67 0.60 -8.09 -15.09
C ASP A 67 -0.90 -8.33 -14.96
N ARG A 68 -1.70 -7.30 -15.27
CA ARG A 68 -3.15 -7.37 -15.34
C ARG A 68 -3.59 -7.12 -16.76
N ALA A 69 -4.49 -7.96 -17.23
CA ALA A 69 -5.09 -7.84 -18.54
C ALA A 69 -6.58 -8.20 -18.46
N VAL A 70 -7.40 -7.39 -19.10
CA VAL A 70 -8.82 -7.68 -19.32
C VAL A 70 -9.03 -7.85 -20.81
N PHE A 71 -9.57 -9.00 -21.19
CA PHE A 71 -9.95 -9.33 -22.55
C PHE A 71 -11.46 -9.42 -22.70
N ILE A 72 -11.98 -8.91 -23.82
CA ILE A 72 -13.37 -9.07 -24.23
C ILE A 72 -13.37 -9.71 -25.61
N ASN A 73 -13.94 -10.90 -25.74
CA ASN A 73 -13.95 -11.70 -26.98
C ASN A 73 -12.54 -11.96 -27.55
N GLY A 74 -11.51 -11.97 -26.70
CA GLY A 74 -10.10 -12.12 -27.10
C GLY A 74 -9.35 -10.80 -27.31
N ASP A 75 -10.04 -9.66 -27.37
CA ASP A 75 -9.41 -8.35 -27.53
C ASP A 75 -8.99 -7.76 -26.18
N LEU A 76 -7.75 -7.27 -26.08
CA LEU A 76 -7.26 -6.61 -24.87
C LEU A 76 -7.92 -5.23 -24.71
N VAL A 77 -8.77 -5.06 -23.69
CA VAL A 77 -9.51 -3.81 -23.46
C VAL A 77 -8.94 -2.97 -22.30
N ALA A 78 -8.22 -3.58 -21.37
CA ALA A 78 -7.52 -2.88 -20.30
C ALA A 78 -6.29 -3.65 -19.86
N SER A 79 -5.22 -2.96 -19.49
CA SER A 79 -4.04 -3.60 -18.91
C SER A 79 -3.32 -2.68 -17.92
N ALA A 80 -2.61 -3.29 -16.98
CA ALA A 80 -1.71 -2.61 -16.07
C ALA A 80 -0.55 -3.54 -15.73
N SER A 81 0.69 -3.03 -15.80
CA SER A 81 1.87 -3.81 -15.44
C SER A 81 2.83 -3.03 -14.56
N VAL A 82 3.48 -3.73 -13.64
CA VAL A 82 4.53 -3.19 -12.77
C VAL A 82 5.61 -4.25 -12.61
N ASN A 83 6.86 -3.83 -12.71
CA ASN A 83 8.02 -4.70 -12.48
C ASN A 83 9.01 -4.04 -11.52
N ILE A 84 9.35 -4.76 -10.46
CA ILE A 84 10.25 -4.36 -9.38
C ILE A 84 11.42 -5.35 -9.39
N PRO A 85 12.58 -4.97 -9.95
CA PRO A 85 13.72 -5.87 -10.08
C PRO A 85 14.32 -6.30 -8.73
N ASP A 86 14.32 -5.38 -7.76
CA ASP A 86 14.80 -5.62 -6.40
C ASP A 86 13.93 -4.82 -5.42
N VAL A 87 13.09 -5.52 -4.65
CA VAL A 87 12.19 -4.92 -3.66
C VAL A 87 12.98 -4.16 -2.59
N ALA A 88 14.18 -4.64 -2.22
CA ALA A 88 15.02 -3.98 -1.22
C ALA A 88 15.61 -2.65 -1.71
N ARG A 89 15.63 -2.41 -3.03
CA ARG A 89 16.14 -1.19 -3.68
C ARG A 89 15.08 -0.51 -4.54
N MET A 90 13.81 -0.68 -4.17
CA MET A 90 12.70 -0.08 -4.91
C MET A 90 12.81 1.45 -4.90
N THR A 91 12.73 2.05 -6.09
CA THR A 91 12.69 3.51 -6.24
C THR A 91 11.31 4.05 -5.84
N ALA A 92 11.24 5.32 -5.45
CA ALA A 92 9.97 5.99 -5.17
C ALA A 92 9.00 5.84 -6.36
N THR A 93 9.47 6.10 -7.59
CA THR A 93 8.68 5.98 -8.82
C THR A 93 8.07 4.58 -9.00
N GLN A 94 8.86 3.52 -8.76
CA GLN A 94 8.36 2.15 -8.80
C GLN A 94 7.31 1.88 -7.72
N ALA A 95 7.51 2.41 -6.51
CA ALA A 95 6.54 2.30 -5.43
C ALA A 95 5.21 3.01 -5.78
N GLN A 96 5.28 4.18 -6.43
CA GLN A 96 4.08 4.91 -6.88
C GLN A 96 3.35 4.21 -8.02
N GLN A 97 4.09 3.61 -8.96
CA GLN A 97 3.51 2.76 -10.02
C GLN A 97 2.83 1.52 -9.44
N LEU A 98 3.48 0.86 -8.47
CA LEU A 98 2.85 -0.24 -7.75
C LEU A 98 1.59 0.24 -7.05
N ALA A 99 1.67 1.33 -6.29
CA ALA A 99 0.56 1.91 -5.55
C ALA A 99 -0.63 2.28 -6.47
N SER A 100 -0.39 2.79 -7.68
CA SER A 100 -1.50 3.08 -8.59
C SER A 100 -2.20 1.81 -9.04
N VAL A 101 -1.46 0.73 -9.35
CA VAL A 101 -2.05 -0.56 -9.74
C VAL A 101 -2.72 -1.27 -8.55
N VAL A 102 -2.18 -1.15 -7.34
CA VAL A 102 -2.73 -1.84 -6.15
C VAL A 102 -3.81 -1.04 -5.42
N ASN A 103 -3.85 0.29 -5.52
CA ASN A 103 -4.83 1.09 -4.77
C ASN A 103 -5.97 1.60 -5.65
N THR A 104 -5.85 1.47 -6.97
CA THR A 104 -6.89 1.92 -7.90
C THR A 104 -7.74 0.74 -8.34
N VAL A 105 -9.04 1.00 -8.48
CA VAL A 105 -9.99 0.06 -9.05
C VAL A 105 -9.97 0.20 -10.57
N ASN A 106 -9.70 -0.90 -11.28
CA ASN A 106 -9.78 -0.90 -12.73
C ASN A 106 -11.23 -1.15 -13.16
N LEU A 107 -11.89 -0.12 -13.69
CA LEU A 107 -13.27 -0.21 -14.16
C LEU A 107 -13.30 -0.33 -15.69
N VAL A 108 -13.86 -1.43 -16.20
CA VAL A 108 -14.05 -1.68 -17.63
C VAL A 108 -15.55 -1.73 -17.92
N GLN A 109 -16.00 -0.95 -18.89
CA GLN A 109 -17.41 -0.86 -19.28
C GLN A 109 -17.59 -1.28 -20.74
N ASN A 110 -18.34 -2.35 -20.97
CA ASN A 110 -18.65 -2.91 -22.27
C ASN A 110 -20.13 -2.75 -22.60
N GLY A 111 -20.44 -1.90 -23.58
CA GLY A 111 -21.82 -1.59 -24.00
C GLY A 111 -22.42 -0.33 -23.37
N PRO A 112 -23.60 0.10 -23.85
CA PRO A 112 -24.28 1.30 -23.40
C PRO A 112 -24.88 1.13 -22.00
N ASN A 113 -25.16 2.25 -21.32
CA ASN A 113 -25.85 2.31 -20.02
C ASN A 113 -25.14 1.59 -18.86
N ASN A 114 -23.84 1.32 -18.97
CA ASN A 114 -23.03 0.94 -17.82
C ASN A 114 -22.84 2.15 -16.91
N VAL A 115 -23.22 2.02 -15.64
CA VAL A 115 -23.05 3.06 -14.62
C VAL A 115 -22.33 2.42 -13.45
N ALA A 116 -21.09 2.83 -13.20
CA ALA A 116 -20.37 2.40 -12.01
C ALA A 116 -20.76 3.32 -10.85
N PRO A 117 -21.27 2.77 -9.73
CA PRO A 117 -21.50 3.55 -8.53
C PRO A 117 -20.17 4.18 -8.06
N PRO A 118 -20.17 5.43 -7.56
CA PRO A 118 -18.96 6.08 -7.05
C PRO A 118 -18.26 5.28 -5.95
N GLU A 119 -19.03 4.51 -5.19
CA GLU A 119 -18.57 3.61 -4.13
C GLU A 119 -17.68 2.48 -4.66
N VAL A 120 -17.90 2.03 -5.91
CA VAL A 120 -17.05 1.00 -6.54
C VAL A 120 -15.67 1.56 -6.84
N THR A 121 -15.57 2.83 -7.22
CA THR A 121 -14.28 3.49 -7.47
C THR A 121 -13.60 4.02 -6.21
N ALA A 122 -14.36 4.33 -5.15
CA ALA A 122 -13.84 4.94 -3.93
C ALA A 122 -13.69 3.98 -2.74
N GLY A 123 -14.38 2.83 -2.76
CA GLY A 123 -14.47 1.92 -1.61
C GLY A 123 -14.34 0.43 -1.94
N ALA A 124 -14.17 0.04 -3.21
CA ALA A 124 -13.85 -1.35 -3.52
C ALA A 124 -12.45 -1.69 -3.02
N ALA A 125 -12.24 -2.96 -2.67
CA ALA A 125 -10.96 -3.49 -2.23
C ALA A 125 -9.86 -2.98 -3.16
N ALA A 126 -8.83 -2.37 -2.57
CA ALA A 126 -7.62 -1.94 -3.26
C ALA A 126 -7.21 -3.06 -4.25
N ALA A 127 -7.03 -2.69 -5.52
CA ALA A 127 -6.62 -3.57 -6.61
C ALA A 127 -7.73 -4.43 -7.26
N ALA A 128 -9.01 -4.12 -7.03
CA ALA A 128 -10.11 -4.78 -7.72
C ALA A 128 -10.18 -4.41 -9.21
N THR A 129 -10.64 -5.36 -10.04
CA THR A 129 -11.08 -5.11 -11.42
C THR A 129 -12.57 -5.34 -11.49
N VAL A 130 -13.32 -4.34 -11.95
CA VAL A 130 -14.76 -4.40 -12.11
C VAL A 130 -15.09 -4.27 -13.59
N ILE A 131 -15.74 -5.29 -14.12
CA ILE A 131 -16.19 -5.31 -15.51
C ILE A 131 -17.71 -5.19 -15.51
N GLN A 132 -18.22 -4.13 -16.12
CA GLN A 132 -19.64 -3.92 -16.37
C GLN A 132 -19.91 -4.24 -17.83
N ASN A 133 -20.87 -5.11 -18.08
CA ASN A 133 -21.20 -5.54 -19.42
C ASN A 133 -22.71 -5.56 -19.59
N SER A 134 -23.21 -4.80 -20.55
CA SER A 134 -24.63 -4.73 -20.89
C SER A 134 -24.99 -5.46 -22.20
N LEU A 135 -23.99 -6.03 -22.88
CA LEU A 135 -24.16 -6.77 -24.13
C LEU A 135 -24.29 -8.28 -23.89
N ASN A 136 -25.08 -8.97 -24.72
CA ASN A 136 -25.20 -10.43 -24.67
C ASN A 136 -24.00 -11.11 -25.35
N ASN A 137 -23.77 -12.37 -24.96
CA ASN A 137 -22.83 -13.28 -25.63
C ASN A 137 -21.38 -12.76 -25.68
N GLN A 138 -20.94 -12.07 -24.62
CA GLN A 138 -19.56 -11.58 -24.50
C GLN A 138 -18.74 -12.56 -23.65
N THR A 139 -17.54 -12.89 -24.11
CA THR A 139 -16.55 -13.60 -23.27
C THR A 139 -15.67 -12.57 -22.58
N LEU A 140 -15.79 -12.48 -21.25
CA LEU A 140 -15.00 -11.57 -20.42
C LEU A 140 -13.92 -12.38 -19.70
N GLN A 141 -12.66 -11.99 -19.85
CA GLN A 141 -11.54 -12.66 -19.20
C GLN A 141 -10.68 -11.63 -18.49
N ALA A 142 -10.57 -11.74 -17.16
CA ALA A 142 -9.62 -10.96 -16.38
C ALA A 142 -8.49 -11.87 -15.92
N VAL A 143 -7.26 -11.59 -16.36
CA VAL A 143 -6.07 -12.34 -15.98
C VAL A 143 -5.16 -11.44 -15.16
N THR A 144 -4.79 -11.89 -13.97
CA THR A 144 -3.74 -11.28 -13.16
C THR A 144 -2.63 -12.30 -12.97
N THR A 145 -1.46 -11.98 -13.48
CA THR A 145 -0.25 -12.78 -13.31
C THR A 145 0.65 -12.07 -12.30
N ILE A 146 1.07 -12.79 -11.27
CA ILE A 146 2.04 -12.30 -10.29
C ILE A 146 3.29 -13.15 -10.44
N ASN A 147 4.41 -12.49 -10.69
CA ASN A 147 5.72 -13.11 -10.79
C ASN A 147 6.54 -12.67 -9.57
N ALA A 148 6.92 -13.61 -8.71
CA ALA A 148 7.80 -13.33 -7.59
C ALA A 148 8.95 -14.33 -7.60
N ALA A 149 10.19 -13.83 -7.53
CA ALA A 149 11.37 -14.69 -7.46
C ALA A 149 12.33 -14.22 -6.37
N VAL A 150 12.90 -15.20 -5.67
CA VAL A 150 13.90 -15.03 -4.62
C VAL A 150 15.10 -15.91 -4.95
N ASN A 151 16.32 -15.43 -4.70
CA ASN A 151 17.55 -16.17 -4.99
C ASN A 151 18.06 -17.01 -3.79
N SER A 152 17.16 -17.45 -2.90
CA SER A 152 17.48 -18.14 -1.65
C SER A 152 17.96 -19.60 -1.83
N LEU A 153 17.57 -20.27 -2.91
CA LEU A 153 17.85 -21.70 -3.09
C LEU A 153 19.34 -22.03 -3.32
N PRO A 154 20.09 -21.33 -4.20
CA PRO A 154 21.54 -21.50 -4.30
C PRO A 154 22.28 -21.20 -3.00
N GLN A 155 21.82 -20.19 -2.26
CA GLN A 155 22.41 -19.76 -0.99
C GLN A 155 22.20 -20.82 0.11
N PHE A 156 20.99 -21.38 0.20
CA PHE A 156 20.69 -22.47 1.13
C PHE A 156 21.54 -23.72 0.85
N ARG A 157 21.74 -24.08 -0.43
CA ARG A 157 22.62 -25.21 -0.80
C ARG A 157 24.06 -24.99 -0.34
N GLN A 158 24.57 -23.76 -0.46
CA GLN A 158 25.92 -23.42 0.00
C GLN A 158 26.06 -23.52 1.52
N LEU A 159 25.06 -23.05 2.28
CA LEU A 159 25.06 -23.16 3.75
C LEU A 159 25.04 -24.62 4.22
N ASN A 160 24.19 -25.45 3.60
CA ASN A 160 24.14 -26.87 3.92
C ASN A 160 25.46 -27.58 3.57
N LEU A 161 26.07 -27.25 2.43
CA LEU A 161 27.37 -27.82 2.06
C LEU A 161 28.46 -27.44 3.06
N SER A 162 28.53 -26.18 3.47
CA SER A 162 29.47 -25.72 4.50
C SER A 162 29.28 -26.48 5.82
N ASN A 163 28.02 -26.66 6.27
CA ASN A 163 27.73 -27.38 7.51
C ASN A 163 28.09 -28.86 7.42
N VAL A 164 27.83 -29.52 6.28
CA VAL A 164 28.23 -30.91 6.04
C VAL A 164 29.76 -31.04 6.03
N LEU A 165 30.47 -30.13 5.38
CA LEU A 165 31.93 -30.13 5.35
C LEU A 165 32.54 -29.87 6.73
N GLN A 166 32.04 -28.89 7.48
CA GLN A 166 32.49 -28.62 8.85
C GLN A 166 32.21 -29.81 9.78
N GLY A 167 31.05 -30.45 9.67
CA GLY A 167 30.71 -31.65 10.42
C GLY A 167 31.61 -32.84 10.06
N ALA A 168 31.93 -33.05 8.78
CA ALA A 168 32.85 -34.09 8.35
C ALA A 168 34.27 -33.84 8.85
N LEU A 169 34.77 -32.60 8.78
CA LEU A 169 36.09 -32.23 9.28
C LEU A 169 36.20 -32.38 10.80
N ALA A 170 35.16 -31.98 11.55
CA ALA A 170 35.10 -32.15 13.00
C ALA A 170 35.13 -33.64 13.40
N ASN A 171 34.42 -34.50 12.67
CA ASN A 171 34.41 -35.95 12.91
C ASN A 171 35.75 -36.63 12.54
N VAL A 172 36.47 -36.15 11.53
CA VAL A 172 37.80 -36.68 11.18
C VAL A 172 38.85 -36.26 12.21
N ALA A 173 38.79 -35.03 12.72
CA ALA A 173 39.71 -34.54 13.76
C ALA A 173 39.52 -35.27 15.10
N THR A 174 38.30 -35.71 15.43
CA THR A 174 38.03 -36.51 16.63
C THR A 174 38.40 -37.99 16.48
N LEU A 175 38.54 -38.52 15.27
CA LEU A 175 39.04 -39.88 15.00
C LEU A 175 40.56 -40.00 15.02
N LEU A 176 41.29 -38.89 15.09
CA LEU A 176 42.77 -38.83 15.11
C LEU A 176 43.37 -38.65 16.52
N HIS A 177 42.55 -38.69 17.57
CA HIS A 177 42.96 -38.79 18.98
C HIS A 177 42.39 -40.05 19.61
#